data_AF-A0A8T5M7A9-F1
#
_entry.id   AF-A0A8T5M7A9-F1
#
_cell.length_a   1.000
_cell.length_b   1.000
_cell.length_c   1.000
_cell.angle_alpha   90.00
_cell.angle_beta   90.00
_cell.angle_gamma   90.00
#
_symmetry.space_group_name_H-M   'P 1'
#
loop_
_entity.id
_entity.type
_entity.pdbx_description
1 polymer ?
#
loop_
_entity_poly.entity_id
_entity_poly.type
_entity_poly.pdbx_seq_one_letter_code
_entity_poly.pdbx_strand_id
1 'polypeptide(L)'
;MKSRKIKIYGRVQGVFFRANTKKFCDMIKICGRVRNCSDGSVEIVVQCDKERLEILEKWLKNSHGLSKVEKVEGEEVEVGEKFEDFRIVSSGNLIVDKGKAARNLSKRLLRY
;
A
#
# COMPACT_ATOMS: atom_id res chain seq x y z
N MET A 1 -1.76 -15.80 -3.66
CA MET A 1 -1.38 -14.45 -3.21
C MET A 1 -2.63 -13.65 -2.95
N LYS A 2 -2.81 -13.17 -1.73
CA LYS A 2 -3.94 -12.31 -1.36
C LYS A 2 -3.48 -10.86 -1.35
N SER A 3 -4.39 -9.95 -1.68
CA SER A 3 -4.13 -8.52 -1.53
C SER A 3 -4.88 -8.00 -0.31
N ARG A 4 -4.19 -7.20 0.50
CA ARG A 4 -4.72 -6.62 1.73
C ARG A 4 -4.51 -5.11 1.68
N LYS A 5 -5.55 -4.39 2.06
CA LYS A 5 -5.53 -2.95 2.27
C LYS A 5 -5.52 -2.69 3.76
N ILE A 6 -4.50 -2.02 4.25
CA ILE A 6 -4.32 -1.69 5.65
C ILE A 6 -4.36 -0.17 5.80
N LYS A 7 -5.27 0.34 6.62
CA LYS A 7 -5.32 1.74 7.02
C LYS A 7 -4.83 1.89 8.45
N ILE A 8 -3.99 2.90 8.66
CA ILE A 8 -3.36 3.17 9.95
C ILE A 8 -3.68 4.59 10.36
N TYR A 9 -4.22 4.73 11.55
CA TYR A 9 -4.58 6.00 12.16
C TYR A 9 -3.69 6.27 13.36
N GLY A 10 -3.48 7.56 13.63
CA GLY A 10 -2.66 8.06 14.72
C GLY A 10 -1.58 9.03 14.23
N ARG A 11 -0.51 9.17 15.00
CA ARG A 11 0.63 10.02 14.66
C ARG A 11 1.57 9.28 13.69
N VAL A 12 1.16 9.21 12.42
CA VAL A 12 1.87 8.45 11.37
C VAL A 12 2.40 9.30 10.21
N GLN A 13 2.05 10.59 10.15
CA GLN A 13 2.57 11.54 9.18
C GLN A 13 3.70 12.39 9.79
N GLY A 14 4.69 12.78 8.97
CA GLY A 14 5.84 13.57 9.41
C GLY A 14 6.88 12.82 10.26
N VAL A 15 6.72 11.51 10.48
CA VAL A 15 7.56 10.69 11.37
C VAL A 15 8.35 9.60 10.64
N PHE A 16 8.64 9.81 9.35
CA PHE A 16 9.33 8.83 8.48
C PHE A 16 8.67 7.44 8.38
N PHE A 17 7.39 7.32 8.76
CA PHE A 17 6.66 6.06 8.78
C PHE A 17 6.73 5.31 7.44
N ARG A 18 6.42 5.99 6.33
CA ARG A 18 6.47 5.42 4.96
C ARG A 18 7.83 4.81 4.60
N ALA A 19 8.92 5.46 5.00
CA ALA A 19 10.27 4.99 4.72
C ALA A 19 10.61 3.73 5.52
N ASN A 20 10.21 3.69 6.80
CA ASN A 20 10.37 2.51 7.65
C ASN A 20 9.50 1.34 7.15
N THR A 21 8.24 1.60 6.79
CA THR A 21 7.37 0.59 6.19
C THR A 21 7.98 0.00 4.92
N LYS A 22 8.51 0.85 4.02
CA LYS A 22 9.20 0.36 2.81
C LYS A 22 10.38 -0.55 3.15
N LYS A 23 11.28 -0.11 4.03
CA LYS A 23 12.44 -0.93 4.45
C LYS A 23 12.01 -2.28 5.02
N PHE A 24 10.96 -2.29 5.84
CA PHE A 24 10.45 -3.52 6.42
C PHE A 24 9.85 -4.43 5.35
N CYS A 25 8.99 -3.90 4.46
CA CYS A 25 8.42 -4.66 3.34
C CYS A 25 9.49 -5.24 2.41
N ASP A 26 10.55 -4.48 2.11
CA ASP A 26 11.69 -4.94 1.31
C ASP A 26 12.40 -6.13 2.00
N MET A 27 12.57 -6.07 3.32
CA MET A 27 13.21 -7.14 4.12
C MET A 27 12.40 -8.44 4.14
N ILE A 28 11.07 -8.34 4.25
CA ILE A 28 10.18 -9.52 4.24
C ILE A 28 9.69 -9.90 2.84
N LYS A 29 10.21 -9.25 1.80
CA LYS A 29 9.88 -9.48 0.38
C LYS A 29 8.37 -9.41 0.10
N ILE A 30 7.72 -8.35 0.57
CA ILE A 30 6.33 -8.02 0.26
C ILE A 30 6.28 -6.92 -0.80
N CYS A 31 5.46 -7.13 -1.83
CA CYS A 31 5.22 -6.13 -2.86
C CYS A 31 3.94 -5.33 -2.57
N GLY A 32 3.90 -4.07 -3.01
CA GLY A 32 2.76 -3.21 -2.73
C GLY A 32 3.04 -1.72 -2.85
N ARG A 33 2.23 -0.93 -2.15
CA ARG A 33 2.38 0.52 -2.08
C ARG A 33 1.96 1.08 -0.74
N VAL A 34 2.55 2.20 -0.37
CA VAL A 34 2.14 3.01 0.79
C VAL A 34 1.87 4.44 0.37
N ARG A 35 0.80 5.05 0.89
CA ARG A 35 0.46 6.45 0.66
C ARG A 35 -0.07 7.12 1.92
N ASN A 36 0.11 8.43 2.00
CA ASN A 36 -0.59 9.25 2.99
C ASN A 36 -1.99 9.59 2.45
N CYS A 37 -2.99 9.46 3.30
CA CYS A 37 -4.33 9.93 3.03
C CYS A 37 -4.50 11.37 3.51
N SER A 38 -5.46 12.08 2.92
CA SER A 38 -5.77 13.48 3.24
C SER A 38 -6.41 13.67 4.62
N ASP A 39 -6.96 12.59 5.20
CA ASP A 39 -7.52 12.54 6.55
C ASP A 39 -6.46 12.40 7.65
N GLY A 40 -5.17 12.41 7.30
CA GLY A 40 -4.07 12.21 8.25
C GLY A 40 -3.65 10.75 8.44
N SER A 41 -4.41 9.79 7.89
CA SER A 41 -4.09 8.36 7.97
C SER A 41 -3.02 7.95 6.94
N VAL A 42 -2.50 6.73 7.09
CA VAL A 42 -1.62 6.07 6.11
C VAL A 42 -2.31 4.83 5.59
N GLU A 43 -2.36 4.70 4.27
CA GLU A 43 -2.91 3.53 3.59
C GLU A 43 -1.80 2.72 2.92
N ILE A 44 -1.79 1.43 3.22
CA ILE A 44 -0.84 0.44 2.70
C ILE A 44 -1.64 -0.59 1.93
N VAL A 45 -1.28 -0.85 0.68
CA VAL A 45 -1.82 -1.96 -0.11
C VAL A 45 -0.69 -2.93 -0.36
N VAL A 46 -0.83 -4.16 0.09
CA VAL A 46 0.19 -5.20 -0.05
C VAL A 46 -0.39 -6.43 -0.68
N GLN A 47 0.45 -7.15 -1.42
CA GLN A 47 0.13 -8.45 -1.98
C GLN A 47 1.18 -9.45 -1.53
N CYS A 48 0.75 -10.42 -0.74
CA CYS A 48 1.65 -11.43 -0.18
C CYS A 48 0.90 -12.68 0.27
N ASP A 49 1.66 -13.63 0.80
CA ASP A 49 1.14 -14.81 1.47
C ASP A 49 0.68 -14.48 2.89
N LYS A 50 -0.21 -15.30 3.44
CA LYS A 50 -0.85 -15.04 4.74
C LYS A 50 0.16 -14.86 5.88
N GLU A 51 1.22 -15.68 5.90
CA GLU A 51 2.26 -15.61 6.94
C GLU A 51 3.00 -14.27 6.93
N ARG A 52 3.36 -13.77 5.74
CA ARG A 52 4.02 -12.47 5.58
C ARG A 52 3.09 -11.32 5.98
N LEU A 53 1.79 -11.46 5.67
CA LEU A 53 0.79 -10.48 6.06
C LEU A 53 0.66 -10.39 7.58
N GLU A 54 0.61 -11.52 8.28
CA GLU A 54 0.53 -11.55 9.74
C GLU A 54 1.76 -10.92 10.41
N ILE A 55 2.96 -11.15 9.85
CA ILE A 55 4.20 -10.51 10.29
C ILE A 55 4.10 -8.98 10.10
N LEU A 56 3.60 -8.53 8.94
CA LEU A 56 3.41 -7.11 8.66
C LEU A 56 2.39 -6.47 9.61
N GLU A 57 1.23 -7.09 9.82
CA GLU A 57 0.20 -6.55 10.71
C GLU A 57 0.68 -6.47 12.16
N LYS A 58 1.45 -7.47 12.64
CA LYS A 58 2.10 -7.40 13.97
C LYS A 58 3.12 -6.26 14.03
N TRP A 59 3.92 -6.08 12.98
CA TRP A 59 4.93 -5.02 12.95
C TRP A 59 4.29 -3.62 12.90
N LEU A 60 3.19 -3.44 12.17
CA LEU A 60 2.46 -2.17 12.06
C LEU A 60 1.73 -1.80 13.36
N LYS A 61 1.34 -2.79 14.17
CA LYS A 61 0.76 -2.54 15.50
C LYS A 61 1.80 -2.04 16.50
N ASN A 62 3.08 -2.37 16.29
CA ASN A 62 4.15 -1.83 17.12
C ASN A 62 4.39 -0.36 16.77
N SER A 63 4.40 0.51 17.79
CA SER A 63 4.74 1.92 17.61
C SER A 63 6.25 2.07 17.47
N HIS A 64 6.71 2.61 16.33
CA HIS A 64 8.14 2.75 16.02
C HIS A 64 8.60 4.19 16.17
N GLY A 65 9.59 4.44 17.03
CA GLY A 65 10.22 5.76 17.18
C GLY A 65 9.23 6.86 17.58
N LEU A 66 9.07 7.86 16.71
CA LEU A 66 8.16 9.00 16.91
C LEU A 66 6.72 8.72 16.43
N SER A 67 6.49 7.56 15.81
CA SER A 67 5.16 7.16 15.34
C SER A 67 4.33 6.57 16.48
N LYS A 68 3.07 6.96 16.55
CA LYS A 68 2.11 6.39 17.51
C LYS A 68 0.91 5.88 16.73
N VAL A 69 0.76 4.57 16.70
CA VAL A 69 -0.34 3.90 16.02
C VAL A 69 -1.50 3.77 16.99
N GLU A 70 -2.64 4.36 16.67
CA GLU A 70 -3.85 4.33 17.50
C GLU A 70 -4.83 3.27 17.01
N LYS A 71 -4.97 3.13 15.69
CA LYS A 71 -5.88 2.17 15.07
C LYS A 71 -5.28 1.60 13.80
N VAL A 72 -5.48 0.30 13.59
CA VAL A 72 -5.13 -0.41 12.36
C VAL A 72 -6.37 -1.13 11.86
N GLU A 73 -6.77 -0.85 10.63
CA GLU A 73 -7.90 -1.49 9.94
C GLU A 73 -7.38 -2.25 8.74
N GLY A 74 -7.69 -3.56 8.65
CA GLY A 74 -7.26 -4.41 7.54
C GLY A 74 -8.47 -4.94 6.76
N GLU A 75 -8.50 -4.67 5.47
CA GLU A 75 -9.55 -5.11 4.53
C GLU A 75 -8.93 -6.01 3.46
N GLU A 76 -9.56 -7.15 3.16
CA GLU A 76 -9.14 -8.00 2.05
C GLU A 76 -9.67 -7.37 0.76
N VAL A 77 -8.78 -7.15 -0.22
CA VAL A 77 -9.13 -6.50 -1.47
C VAL A 77 -8.60 -7.35 -2.62
N GLU A 78 -9.37 -7.45 -3.70
CA GLU A 78 -8.90 -8.09 -4.92
C GLU A 78 -8.20 -7.04 -5.79
N VAL A 79 -6.87 -7.13 -5.87
CA VAL A 79 -6.10 -6.32 -6.80
C VAL A 79 -5.78 -7.21 -7.99
N GLY A 80 -6.40 -6.93 -9.14
CA GLY A 80 -6.16 -7.67 -10.38
C GLY A 80 -4.74 -7.52 -10.93
N GLU A 81 -4.02 -6.50 -10.47
CA GLU A 81 -2.62 -6.27 -10.83
C GLU A 81 -1.66 -6.85 -9.80
N LYS A 82 -0.62 -7.54 -10.28
CA LYS A 82 0.49 -7.97 -9.45
C LYS A 82 1.45 -6.82 -9.20
N PHE A 83 1.84 -6.62 -7.95
CA PHE A 83 2.93 -5.70 -7.62
C PHE A 83 4.26 -6.42 -7.70
N GLU A 84 5.22 -5.86 -8.43
CA GLU A 84 6.60 -6.38 -8.52
C GLU A 84 7.50 -5.84 -7.40
N ASP A 85 7.24 -4.61 -6.94
CA ASP A 85 8.02 -3.93 -5.91
C ASP A 85 7.12 -3.28 -4.84
N PHE A 86 7.73 -2.83 -3.74
CA PHE A 86 7.08 -1.93 -2.78
C PHE A 86 7.42 -0.46 -3.05
N ARG A 87 6.42 0.36 -3.40
CA ARG A 87 6.61 1.78 -3.78
C ARG A 87 5.91 2.76 -2.84
N ILE A 88 6.57 3.90 -2.58
CA ILE A 88 5.96 5.02 -1.85
C ILE A 88 5.25 5.91 -2.87
N VAL A 89 3.94 6.09 -2.71
CA VAL A 89 3.12 6.91 -3.61
C VAL A 89 2.83 8.25 -2.93
N SER A 90 3.17 9.36 -3.59
CA SER A 90 2.83 10.71 -3.14
C SER A 90 1.33 10.96 -3.33
N SER A 91 0.70 11.72 -2.43
CA SER A 91 -0.74 11.94 -2.37
C SER A 91 -1.35 12.73 -3.55
N GLY A 92 -0.56 13.02 -4.60
CA GLY A 92 -1.04 13.56 -5.87
C GLY A 92 -1.25 12.45 -6.89
N ASN A 93 -2.53 12.10 -7.14
CA ASN A 93 -3.04 11.18 -8.16
C ASN A 93 -2.62 9.70 -8.01
N LEU A 94 -3.57 8.78 -7.72
CA LEU A 94 -3.64 7.41 -8.29
C LEU A 94 -4.78 6.54 -7.70
N ILE A 95 -6.03 7.02 -7.72
CA ILE A 95 -7.19 6.11 -7.71
C ILE A 95 -7.61 5.73 -9.15
N VAL A 96 -7.02 6.29 -10.21
CA VAL A 96 -7.62 6.21 -11.56
C VAL A 96 -6.78 5.51 -12.65
N ASP A 97 -5.48 5.25 -12.48
CA ASP A 97 -4.65 5.13 -13.69
C ASP A 97 -4.43 3.74 -14.33
N LYS A 98 -4.85 2.62 -13.73
CA LYS A 98 -4.55 1.31 -14.37
C LYS A 98 -5.73 0.49 -14.87
N GLY A 99 -6.95 0.80 -14.43
CA GLY A 99 -8.17 0.31 -15.10
C GLY A 99 -8.55 1.09 -16.37
N LYS A 100 -8.11 2.35 -16.50
CA LYS A 100 -8.42 3.21 -17.67
C LYS A 100 -7.33 3.26 -18.74
N ALA A 101 -6.05 3.07 -18.39
CA ALA A 101 -4.97 3.05 -19.38
C ALA A 101 -5.07 1.85 -20.34
N ALA A 102 -5.41 0.65 -19.84
CA ALA A 102 -5.57 -0.55 -20.67
C ALA A 102 -6.77 -0.47 -21.64
N ARG A 103 -7.82 0.28 -21.29
CA ARG A 103 -9.02 0.45 -22.14
C ARG A 103 -8.85 1.50 -23.25
N ASN A 104 -7.96 2.48 -23.09
CA ASN A 104 -7.79 3.55 -24.08
C ASN A 104 -6.68 3.27 -25.10
N LEU A 105 -5.77 2.33 -24.83
CA LEU A 105 -4.77 1.91 -25.81
C LEU A 105 -5.33 0.87 -26.81
N SER A 106 -6.20 -0.04 -26.34
CA SER A 106 -6.76 -1.14 -27.14
C SER A 106 -7.79 -0.69 -28.19
N LYS A 107 -8.48 0.45 -28.00
CA LYS A 107 -9.43 0.99 -29.00
C LYS A 107 -8.78 1.80 -30.12
N ARG A 108 -7.48 2.11 -30.04
CA ARG A 108 -6.79 3.00 -30.98
C ARG A 108 -5.93 2.26 -32.02
N LEU A 109 -5.79 0.94 -31.89
CA LEU A 109 -4.97 0.10 -32.79
C LEU A 109 -5.79 -0.78 -33.76
N LEU A 110 -7.12 -0.78 -33.67
CA LEU A 110 -8.01 -1.57 -34.54
C LEU A 110 -8.83 -0.72 -35.54
N ARG A 111 -8.36 0.50 -35.85
CA ARG A 111 -9.00 1.40 -36.83
C ARG A 111 -8.07 1.87 -37.96
N TYR A 112 -7.05 1.09 -38.29
CA TYR A 112 -6.28 1.24 -39.52
C TYR A 112 -5.95 -0.14 -40.07
#